data_AF-A0A1B7XA03-F1
#
_entry.id   AF-A0A1B7XA03-F1
#
_cell.length_a   1.000
_cell.length_b   1.000
_cell.length_c   1.000
_cell.angle_alpha   90.00
_cell.angle_beta   90.00
_cell.angle_gamma   90.00
#
_symmetry.space_group_name_H-M   'P 1'
#
loop_
_entity.id
_entity.type
_entity.pdbx_description
1 polymer ?
#
loop_
_entity_poly.entity_id
_entity_poly.type
_entity_poly.pdbx_seq_one_letter_code
_entity_poly.pdbx_strand_id
1 'polypeptide(L)' 'MKSTSSVPVGTPEGPISGALHSYLIEMAAHMQTLPQESFEVASMALKGALAEVARVEELESKITGDWAYEQQNC' A
#
# COMPACT_ATOMS: atom_id res chain seq x y z
N MET A 1 -6.40 -13.51 37.30
CA MET A 1 -5.50 -13.43 36.13
C MET A 1 -6.05 -12.34 35.22
N LYS A 2 -5.31 -11.24 34.99
CA LYS A 2 -5.78 -10.12 34.15
C LYS A 2 -5.53 -10.46 32.69
N SER A 3 -6.61 -10.40 31.91
CA SER A 3 -6.64 -10.62 30.46
C SER A 3 -5.66 -9.68 29.75
N THR A 4 -4.76 -10.22 28.95
CA THR A 4 -3.90 -9.46 28.05
C THR A 4 -4.76 -8.98 26.89
N SER A 5 -5.10 -7.69 26.91
CA SER A 5 -5.67 -6.99 25.77
C SER A 5 -4.69 -7.09 24.60
N SER A 6 -5.00 -7.94 23.63
CA SER A 6 -4.42 -7.86 22.29
C SER A 6 -4.92 -6.55 21.70
N VAL A 7 -4.01 -5.59 21.51
CA VAL A 7 -4.32 -4.38 20.72
C VAL A 7 -4.87 -4.87 19.39
N PRO A 8 -6.12 -4.55 19.02
CA PRO A 8 -6.59 -4.82 17.68
C PRO A 8 -5.66 -4.03 16.75
N VAL A 9 -4.86 -4.74 15.95
CA VAL A 9 -4.19 -4.12 14.81
C VAL A 9 -5.33 -3.68 13.90
N GLY A 10 -5.76 -2.43 14.07
CA GLY A 10 -6.86 -1.85 13.32
C GLY A 10 -6.55 -2.02 11.84
N THR A 11 -7.52 -2.58 11.10
CA THR A 11 -7.50 -2.53 9.65
C THR A 11 -7.25 -1.08 9.24
N PRO A 12 -6.29 -0.79 8.36
CA PRO A 12 -6.04 0.58 7.93
C PRO A 12 -7.34 1.22 7.45
N GLU A 13 -7.77 2.32 8.09
CA GLU A 13 -8.93 3.09 7.65
C GLU A 13 -8.51 3.93 6.44
N GLY A 14 -8.82 3.45 5.22
CA GLY A 14 -8.53 4.14 3.96
C GLY A 14 -8.02 3.19 2.86
N PRO A 15 -7.72 3.73 1.65
CA PRO A 15 -7.14 2.95 0.57
C PRO A 15 -5.79 2.35 0.97
N ILE A 16 -5.64 1.03 0.85
CA ILE A 16 -4.41 0.28 1.02
C ILE A 16 -3.34 0.80 0.08
N SER A 17 -3.72 1.15 -1.15
CA SER A 17 -2.83 1.79 -2.13
C SER A 17 -2.12 3.05 -1.59
N GLY A 18 -2.85 3.93 -0.91
CA GLY A 18 -2.30 5.16 -0.33
C GLY A 18 -1.28 4.90 0.78
N ALA A 19 -1.55 3.90 1.64
CA ALA A 19 -0.61 3.48 2.67
C ALA A 19 0.66 2.87 2.04
N LEU A 20 0.51 2.00 1.04
CA LEU A 20 1.64 1.41 0.31
C LEU A 20 2.49 2.48 -0.38
N HIS A 21 1.86 3.46 -1.04
CA HIS A 21 2.56 4.54 -1.71
C HIS A 21 3.41 5.37 -0.74
N SER A 22 2.90 5.64 0.47
CA SER A 22 3.63 6.39 1.51
C SER A 22 4.90 5.66 1.96
N TYR A 23 4.83 4.34 2.19
CA TYR A 23 6.01 3.54 2.52
C TYR A 23 7.06 3.53 1.39
N LEU A 24 6.62 3.56 0.13
CA LEU A 24 7.54 3.60 -1.02
C LEU A 24 8.27 4.96 -1.13
N ILE A 25 7.63 6.05 -0.73
CA ILE A 25 8.28 7.38 -0.64
C ILE A 25 9.39 7.36 0.41
N GLU A 26 9.12 6.80 1.59
CA GLU A 26 10.12 6.66 2.66
C GLU A 26 11.29 5.77 2.21
N MET A 27 10.99 4.65 1.55
CA MET A 27 12.02 3.78 0.96
C MET A 27 12.88 4.53 -0.07
N ALA A 28 12.26 5.32 -0.96
CA ALA A 28 12.97 6.12 -1.94
C ALA A 28 13.90 7.16 -1.31
N ALA A 29 13.53 7.73 -0.16
CA ALA A 29 14.39 8.64 0.60
C ALA A 29 15.63 7.91 1.15
N HIS A 30 15.45 6.71 1.72
CA HIS A 30 16.57 5.89 2.21
C HIS A 30 17.52 5.44 1.10
N MET A 31 16.98 5.17 -0.10
CA MET A 31 17.78 4.77 -1.27
C MET A 31 18.83 5.80 -1.69
N GLN A 32 18.63 7.10 -1.41
CA GLN A 32 19.56 8.16 -1.77
C GLN A 32 20.94 8.02 -1.11
N THR A 33 21.03 7.26 -0.02
CA THR A 33 22.27 7.01 0.71
C THR A 33 22.99 5.73 0.27
N LEU A 34 22.43 4.97 -0.69
CA LEU A 34 22.99 3.70 -1.12
C LEU A 34 24.19 3.88 -2.07
N PRO A 35 25.19 2.98 -2.03
CA PRO A 35 26.19 2.85 -3.08
C PRO A 35 25.54 2.55 -4.44
N GLN A 36 26.19 2.95 -5.54
CA GLN A 36 25.61 2.91 -6.90
C GLN A 36 25.01 1.55 -7.28
N GLU A 37 25.74 0.44 -7.12
CA GLU A 37 25.24 -0.90 -7.47
C GLU A 37 23.99 -1.28 -6.65
N SER A 38 23.96 -0.93 -5.36
CA SER A 38 22.80 -1.17 -4.49
C SER A 38 21.63 -0.26 -4.82
N PHE A 39 21.90 0.99 -5.23
CA PHE A 39 20.89 1.94 -5.70
C PHE A 39 20.19 1.43 -6.96
N GLU A 40 20.93 0.90 -7.94
CA GLU A 40 20.36 0.37 -9.18
C GLU A 40 19.39 -0.79 -8.92
N VAL A 41 19.78 -1.74 -8.07
CA VAL A 41 18.92 -2.87 -7.64
C VAL A 41 17.68 -2.35 -6.91
N ALA A 42 17.85 -1.44 -5.95
CA ALA A 42 16.74 -0.85 -5.21
C ALA A 42 15.80 -0.04 -6.11
N SER A 43 16.32 0.64 -7.15
CA SER A 43 15.54 1.38 -8.14
C SER A 43 14.65 0.47 -8.97
N MET A 44 15.14 -0.70 -9.38
CA MET A 44 14.33 -1.70 -10.06
C MET A 44 13.20 -2.23 -9.17
N ALA A 45 13.52 -2.55 -7.91
CA ALA A 45 12.52 -3.02 -6.94
C ALA A 45 11.44 -1.95 -6.66
N LEU A 46 11.84 -0.69 -6.45
CA LEU A 46 10.94 0.43 -6.24
C LEU A 46 9.97 0.62 -7.41
N LYS A 47 10.45 0.54 -8.66
CA LYS A 47 9.60 0.62 -9.86
C LYS A 47 8.56 -0.50 -9.91
N GLY A 48 8.95 -1.73 -9.58
CA GLY A 48 8.03 -2.86 -9.50
C GLY A 48 6.96 -2.67 -8.43
N ALA A 49 7.36 -2.17 -7.26
CA ALA A 49 6.42 -1.88 -6.17
C ALA A 49 5.44 -0.77 -6.52
N LEU A 50 5.89 0.31 -7.19
CA LEU A 50 5.00 1.37 -7.66
C LEU A 50 3.98 0.87 -8.70
N ALA A 51 4.38 -0.03 -9.59
CA ALA A 51 3.45 -0.65 -10.54
C ALA A 51 2.36 -1.48 -9.84
N GLU A 52 2.73 -2.18 -8.76
CA GLU A 52 1.78 -2.95 -7.96
C GLU A 52 0.83 -2.05 -7.17
N VAL A 53 1.29 -0.89 -6.67
CA VAL A 53 0.40 0.12 -6.05
C VAL A 53 -0.68 0.57 -7.04
N ALA A 54 -0.31 0.90 -8.28
CA ALA A 54 -1.30 1.27 -9.30
C ALA A 54 -2.32 0.15 -9.59
N ARG A 55 -1.87 -1.11 -9.57
CA ARG A 55 -2.77 -2.28 -9.70
C ARG A 55 -3.74 -2.40 -8.53
N VAL A 56 -3.28 -2.11 -7.30
CA VAL A 56 -4.12 -2.10 -6.09
C VAL A 56 -5.13 -0.96 -6.15
N GLU A 57 -4.72 0.25 -6.57
CA GLU A 57 -5.63 1.40 -6.76
C GLU A 57 -6.77 1.06 -7.74
N GLU A 58 -6.44 0.40 -8.85
CA GLU A 58 -7.44 -0.05 -9.82
C GLU A 58 -8.43 -1.05 -9.21
N LEU A 59 -7.93 -2.01 -8.42
CA LEU A 59 -8.77 -3.01 -7.76
C LEU A 59 -9.68 -2.37 -6.70
N GLU A 60 -9.17 -1.44 -5.91
CA GLU A 60 -9.94 -0.70 -4.90
C GLU A 60 -11.06 0.13 -5.54
N SER A 61 -10.79 0.74 -6.68
CA SER A 61 -11.80 1.48 -7.46
C SER A 61 -12.91 0.56 -7.97
N LYS A 62 -12.57 -0.61 -8.51
CA LYS A 62 -13.54 -1.61 -8.98
C LYS A 62 -14.42 -2.12 -7.84
N ILE A 63 -13.80 -2.50 -6.72
CA ILE A 63 -14.54 -2.95 -5.54
C ILE A 63 -15.49 -1.82 -5.09
N THR A 64 -15.01 -0.61 -4.89
CA THR A 64 -15.88 0.50 -4.45
C THR A 64 -17.03 0.75 -5.43
N GLY A 65 -16.78 0.66 -6.74
CA GLY A 65 -17.80 0.80 -7.79
C GLY A 65 -18.84 -0.32 -7.79
N ASP A 66 -18.41 -1.57 -7.62
CA ASP A 66 -19.29 -2.75 -7.58
C ASP A 66 -20.22 -2.69 -6.37
N TRP A 67 -19.69 -2.31 -5.20
CA TRP A 67 -20.49 -2.15 -3.98
C TRP A 67 -21.48 -0.97 -4.07
N ALA A 68 -21.11 0.11 -4.74
CA ALA A 68 -22.02 1.23 -5.00
C ALA A 68 -23.16 0.85 -5.96
N TYR A 69 -22.88 -0.02 -6.95
CA TYR A 69 -23.90 -0.56 -7.84
C TYR A 69 -24.87 -1.51 -7.12
N GLU A 70 -24.35 -2.38 -6.25
CA GLU A 70 -25.18 -3.32 -5.47
C GLU A 70 -26.13 -2.58 -4.51
N GLN A 71 -25.69 -1.51 -3.84
CA GLN A 71 -26.57 -0.74 -2.94
C GLN A 71 -27.65 0.09 -3.65
N GLN A 72 -27.48 0.43 -4.93
CA GLN A 72 -28.49 1.15 -5.71
C GLN A 72 -29.57 0.23 -6.31
N ASN A 73 -29.33 -1.08 -6.34
CA ASN A 73 -30.22 -2.07 -6.95
C ASN A 73 -30.78 -3.09 -5.92
N CYS A 74 -30.61 -2.84 -4.62
CA CYS A 74 -31.26 -3.56 -3.52
C CYS A 74 -32.36 -2.73 -2.86
#